data_AF-A0A3N4R3D5-F1
#
_entry.id   AF-A0A3N4R3D5-F1
#
_cell.length_a   1.000
_cell.length_b   1.000
_cell.length_c   1.000
_cell.angle_alpha   90.00
_cell.angle_beta   90.00
_cell.angle_gamma   90.00
#
_symmetry.space_group_name_H-M   'P 1'
#
loop_
_entity.id
_entity.type
_entity.pdbx_description
1 polymer ?
#
loop_
_entity_poly.entity_id
_entity_poly.type
_entity_poly.pdbx_seq_one_letter_code
_entity_poly.pdbx_strand_id
1 'polypeptide(L)'
;MKRPALAAATAALATGALLTGCGSTHAPSDRAGAARPAVSASPSVSASASGSAGSTPEEAQRKFEEQREQAAAEHDRTFPAVAAACAGKSTATPSPAATATASGGYQPENPKYNENHVYAQLVPLNPLQQCRGDAHAARVTAEAAKQPPTGPDQAKALLTRLGYPGAAVGQTANGVQFSVSVPGVGPCLSGTLSATPQVEAHGPYLEGGCERPKGGH
;
A
#
# COMPACT_ATOMS: atom_id res chain seq x y z
N MET A 1 -21.94 21.26 38.64
CA MET A 1 -22.55 19.98 39.10
C MET A 1 -23.73 19.67 38.20
N LYS A 2 -23.93 18.37 37.89
CA LYS A 2 -25.00 17.71 37.09
C LYS A 2 -24.54 17.13 35.74
N ARG A 3 -24.14 15.86 35.80
CA ARG A 3 -24.13 14.89 34.69
C ARG A 3 -25.53 14.26 34.58
N PRO A 4 -26.02 13.91 33.38
CA PRO A 4 -26.95 12.81 33.22
C PRO A 4 -26.27 11.58 32.59
N ALA A 5 -26.94 10.46 32.80
CA ALA A 5 -26.42 9.11 32.89
C ALA A 5 -26.48 8.31 31.56
N LEU A 6 -25.80 7.16 31.63
CA LEU A 6 -25.76 6.03 30.70
C LEU A 6 -27.13 5.60 30.13
N ALA A 7 -27.10 5.16 28.88
CA ALA A 7 -27.94 4.06 28.40
C ALA A 7 -27.08 3.12 27.55
N ALA A 8 -26.94 1.88 28.04
CA ALA A 8 -26.35 0.77 27.31
C ALA A 8 -27.44 0.11 26.45
N ALA A 9 -27.10 -0.25 25.21
CA ALA A 9 -27.91 -1.15 24.39
C ALA A 9 -26.99 -2.18 23.74
N THR A 10 -26.98 -3.38 24.31
CA THR A 10 -26.45 -4.59 23.70
C THR A 10 -27.41 -5.08 22.63
N ALA A 11 -26.92 -5.24 21.39
CA ALA A 11 -27.58 -6.03 20.37
C ALA A 11 -26.63 -7.17 19.95
N ALA A 12 -26.98 -8.37 20.39
CA ALA A 12 -26.41 -9.61 19.88
C ALA A 12 -27.17 -10.00 18.61
N LEU A 13 -26.45 -10.19 17.50
CA LEU A 13 -26.94 -10.94 16.35
C LEU A 13 -25.86 -11.94 15.95
N ALA A 14 -26.16 -13.21 16.22
CA ALA A 14 -25.45 -14.35 15.72
C ALA A 14 -26.08 -14.78 14.39
N THR A 15 -25.26 -14.98 13.36
CA THR A 15 -25.56 -15.88 12.26
C THR A 15 -24.23 -16.40 11.70
N GLY A 16 -24.08 -17.72 11.76
CA GLY A 16 -22.91 -18.42 11.25
C GLY A 16 -22.96 -18.62 9.74
N ALA A 17 -21.78 -18.84 9.17
CA ALA A 17 -21.60 -19.55 7.92
C ALA A 17 -20.37 -20.45 8.07
N LEU A 18 -20.59 -21.75 7.94
CA LEU A 18 -19.57 -22.80 7.88
C LEU A 18 -18.82 -22.68 6.55
N LEU A 19 -17.51 -22.49 6.60
CA LEU A 19 -16.62 -22.71 5.46
C LEU A 19 -15.75 -23.92 5.80
N THR A 20 -16.19 -25.07 5.28
CA THR A 20 -15.39 -26.28 5.09
C THR A 20 -14.42 -26.06 3.94
N GLY A 21 -13.12 -26.28 4.16
CA GLY A 21 -12.11 -26.12 3.11
C GLY A 21 -10.75 -26.72 3.45
N CYS A 22 -10.61 -28.01 3.15
CA CYS A 22 -9.39 -28.78 2.87
C CYS A 22 -8.14 -28.58 3.75
N GLY A 23 -8.05 -29.41 4.81
CA GLY A 23 -6.76 -29.83 5.37
C GLY A 23 -6.09 -30.89 4.51
N SER A 24 -4.83 -30.68 4.14
CA SER A 24 -3.94 -31.71 3.62
C SER A 24 -3.15 -32.32 4.78
N THR A 25 -3.56 -33.51 5.21
CA THR A 25 -2.76 -34.35 6.12
C THR A 25 -1.63 -35.00 5.34
N HIS A 26 -0.40 -34.60 5.60
CA HIS A 26 0.77 -35.43 5.32
C HIS A 26 0.94 -36.43 6.47
N ALA A 27 0.63 -37.69 6.23
CA ALA A 27 1.08 -38.78 7.10
C ALA A 27 2.49 -39.21 6.67
N PRO A 28 3.41 -39.45 7.62
CA PRO A 28 4.73 -39.97 7.34
C PRO A 28 4.64 -41.49 7.10
N SER A 29 5.52 -42.04 6.26
CA SER A 29 5.70 -43.49 6.17
C SER A 29 7.17 -43.78 5.96
N ASP A 30 7.86 -44.03 7.08
CA ASP A 30 9.08 -44.80 7.10
C ASP A 30 8.77 -46.30 7.20
N ARG A 31 9.67 -47.09 6.59
CA ARG A 31 9.93 -48.54 6.69
C ARG A 31 9.16 -49.54 5.81
N ALA A 32 9.91 -50.01 4.81
CA ALA A 32 10.40 -51.38 4.65
C ALA A 32 9.41 -52.54 4.39
N GLY A 33 9.65 -53.25 3.28
CA GLY A 33 9.53 -54.71 3.25
C GLY A 33 8.54 -55.33 2.25
N ALA A 34 9.09 -55.70 1.09
CA ALA A 34 8.81 -56.93 0.33
C ALA A 34 7.48 -57.17 -0.41
N ALA A 35 7.68 -57.78 -1.60
CA ALA A 35 6.80 -58.60 -2.44
C ALA A 35 5.94 -57.93 -3.54
N ARG A 36 6.38 -58.16 -4.80
CA ARG A 36 5.68 -58.06 -6.10
C ARG A 36 4.74 -59.27 -6.32
N PRO A 37 4.07 -59.43 -7.49
CA PRO A 37 3.37 -58.49 -8.38
C PRO A 37 1.96 -58.99 -8.80
N ALA A 38 1.17 -58.15 -9.46
CA ALA A 38 0.48 -58.44 -10.74
C ALA A 38 -0.71 -57.48 -10.91
N VAL A 39 -0.75 -56.71 -12.02
CA VAL A 39 -2.02 -56.35 -12.68
C VAL A 39 -1.77 -55.75 -14.07
N SER A 40 -2.42 -56.40 -15.04
CA SER A 40 -3.22 -55.91 -16.15
C SER A 40 -3.03 -54.48 -16.71
N ALA A 41 -2.95 -54.46 -18.04
CA ALA A 41 -2.99 -53.32 -18.92
C ALA A 41 -4.36 -52.62 -18.98
N SER A 42 -4.33 -51.28 -19.02
CA SER A 42 -5.20 -50.31 -19.76
C SER A 42 -5.04 -48.91 -19.16
N PRO A 43 -5.51 -47.82 -19.79
CA PRO A 43 -5.26 -47.35 -21.15
C PRO A 43 -4.54 -45.98 -21.12
N SER A 44 -4.05 -45.54 -22.27
CA SER A 44 -3.48 -44.21 -22.49
C SER A 44 -4.49 -43.11 -22.15
N VAL A 45 -4.29 -42.43 -21.03
CA VAL A 45 -4.93 -41.13 -20.77
C VAL A 45 -4.12 -40.06 -21.49
N SER A 46 -4.60 -39.68 -22.67
CA SER A 46 -4.23 -38.42 -23.30
C SER A 46 -4.51 -37.31 -22.31
N ALA A 47 -3.45 -36.78 -21.70
CA ALA A 47 -3.50 -35.52 -20.99
C ALA A 47 -3.90 -34.44 -22.00
N SER A 48 -5.21 -34.20 -22.11
CA SER A 48 -5.71 -32.95 -22.66
C SER A 48 -5.25 -31.88 -21.67
N ALA A 49 -4.11 -31.27 -21.99
CA ALA A 49 -3.69 -30.03 -21.39
C ALA A 49 -4.87 -29.08 -21.55
N SER A 50 -5.61 -28.87 -20.46
CA SER A 50 -6.45 -27.69 -20.29
C SER A 50 -5.52 -26.51 -20.52
N GLY A 51 -5.55 -25.98 -21.73
CA GLY A 51 -4.98 -24.70 -22.04
C GLY A 51 -5.65 -23.70 -21.12
N SER A 52 -4.99 -23.36 -20.02
CA SER A 52 -5.21 -22.09 -19.35
C SER A 52 -5.02 -21.06 -20.44
N ALA A 53 -6.13 -20.53 -20.94
CA ALA A 53 -6.16 -19.42 -21.88
C ALA A 53 -5.40 -18.28 -21.21
N GLY A 54 -4.12 -18.16 -21.55
CA GLY A 54 -3.29 -17.05 -21.14
C GLY A 54 -3.97 -15.81 -21.69
N SER A 55 -4.43 -14.95 -20.78
CA SER A 55 -4.97 -13.65 -21.14
C SER A 55 -3.94 -12.96 -22.03
N THR A 56 -4.39 -12.47 -23.18
CA THR A 56 -3.50 -11.71 -24.07
C THR A 56 -2.95 -10.49 -23.31
N PRO A 57 -1.75 -9.98 -23.66
CA PRO A 57 -1.21 -8.77 -23.03
C PRO A 57 -2.21 -7.59 -23.03
N GLU A 58 -3.02 -7.46 -24.08
CA GLU A 58 -4.06 -6.43 -24.19
C GLU A 58 -5.21 -6.63 -23.18
N GLU A 59 -5.63 -7.87 -22.94
CA GLU A 59 -6.65 -8.16 -21.94
C GLU A 59 -6.14 -7.91 -20.52
N ALA A 60 -4.88 -8.25 -20.25
CA ALA A 60 -4.24 -7.95 -18.98
C ALA A 60 -4.14 -6.43 -18.74
N GLN A 61 -3.79 -5.65 -19.77
CA GLN A 61 -3.75 -4.20 -19.68
C GLN A 61 -5.13 -3.60 -19.41
N ARG A 62 -6.17 -4.02 -20.14
CA ARG A 62 -7.55 -3.55 -19.91
C ARG A 62 -8.02 -3.85 -18.49
N LYS A 63 -7.76 -5.06 -17.99
CA LYS A 63 -8.09 -5.44 -16.60
C LYS A 63 -7.37 -4.58 -15.57
N PHE A 64 -6.10 -4.25 -15.82
CA PHE A 64 -5.33 -3.37 -14.93
C PHE A 64 -5.89 -1.94 -14.93
N GLU A 65 -6.25 -1.39 -16.10
CA GLU A 65 -6.87 -0.08 -16.22
C GLU A 65 -8.21 -0.03 -15.49
N GLU A 66 -9.08 -1.04 -15.69
CA GLU A 66 -10.37 -1.15 -15.00
C GLU A 66 -10.19 -1.24 -13.48
N GLN A 67 -9.23 -2.03 -12.99
CA GLN A 67 -8.93 -2.13 -11.55
C GLN A 67 -8.48 -0.79 -10.98
N ARG A 68 -7.69 -0.01 -11.72
CA ARG A 68 -7.25 1.32 -11.28
C ARG A 68 -8.41 2.31 -11.22
N GLU A 69 -9.33 2.28 -12.17
CA GLU A 69 -10.53 3.12 -12.16
C GLU A 69 -11.45 2.78 -11.00
N GLN A 70 -11.69 1.49 -10.76
CA GLN A 70 -12.49 1.02 -9.62
C GLN A 70 -11.87 1.44 -8.29
N ALA A 71 -10.55 1.30 -8.15
CA ALA A 71 -9.83 1.69 -6.95
C ALA A 71 -9.85 3.22 -6.73
N ALA A 72 -9.77 4.02 -7.81
CA ALA A 72 -9.92 5.46 -7.74
C ALA A 72 -11.35 5.87 -7.33
N ALA A 73 -12.38 5.18 -7.84
CA ALA A 73 -13.76 5.41 -7.44
C ALA A 73 -14.01 5.04 -5.97
N GLU A 74 -13.41 3.95 -5.48
CA GLU A 74 -13.46 3.56 -4.06
C GLU A 74 -12.81 4.62 -3.17
N HIS A 75 -11.64 5.12 -3.59
CA HIS A 75 -10.97 6.22 -2.91
C HIS A 75 -11.88 7.45 -2.83
N ASP A 76 -12.50 7.86 -3.93
CA ASP A 76 -13.34 9.06 -3.96
C ASP A 76 -14.61 8.90 -3.10
N ARG A 77 -15.16 7.68 -3.01
CA ARG A 77 -16.24 7.34 -2.08
C ARG A 77 -15.79 7.40 -0.61
N THR A 78 -14.57 6.96 -0.32
CA THR A 78 -13.98 7.00 1.03
C THR A 78 -13.57 8.42 1.44
N PHE A 79 -13.12 9.23 0.49
CA PHE A 79 -12.56 10.56 0.72
C PHE A 79 -13.23 11.63 -0.16
N PRO A 80 -14.54 11.87 0.00
CA PRO A 80 -15.30 12.74 -0.91
C PRO A 80 -14.81 14.20 -0.88
N ALA A 81 -14.34 14.69 0.28
CA ALA A 81 -13.77 16.03 0.39
C ALA A 81 -12.47 16.19 -0.43
N VAL A 82 -11.63 15.15 -0.48
CA VAL A 82 -10.39 15.16 -1.28
C VAL A 82 -10.73 15.08 -2.76
N ALA A 83 -11.68 14.23 -3.15
CA ALA A 83 -12.15 14.12 -4.52
C ALA A 83 -12.70 15.45 -5.04
N ALA A 84 -13.54 16.12 -4.25
CA ALA A 84 -14.10 17.43 -4.59
C ALA A 84 -13.00 18.51 -4.73
N ALA A 85 -12.05 18.56 -3.81
CA ALA A 85 -10.96 19.55 -3.84
C ALA A 85 -10.02 19.39 -5.04
N CYS A 86 -9.88 18.17 -5.55
CA CYS A 86 -8.97 17.83 -6.66
C CYS A 86 -9.67 17.56 -8.00
N ALA A 87 -10.98 17.82 -8.10
CA ALA A 87 -11.72 17.66 -9.33
C ALA A 87 -11.12 18.50 -10.47
N GLY A 88 -11.06 17.93 -11.68
CA GLY A 88 -10.54 18.61 -12.87
C GLY A 88 -9.02 18.74 -12.95
N LYS A 89 -8.25 18.19 -12.00
CA LYS A 89 -6.78 18.11 -12.12
C LYS A 89 -6.40 17.09 -13.19
N SER A 90 -5.34 17.40 -13.94
CA SER A 90 -4.85 16.54 -15.02
C SER A 90 -4.31 15.21 -14.50
N THR A 91 -4.63 14.12 -15.21
CA THR A 91 -4.09 12.77 -15.00
C THR A 91 -2.87 12.49 -15.88
N ALA A 92 -2.48 13.43 -16.75
CA ALA A 92 -1.35 13.26 -17.65
C ALA A 92 -0.07 13.02 -16.85
N THR A 93 0.62 11.92 -17.13
CA THR A 93 1.94 11.65 -16.56
C THR A 93 2.89 12.80 -16.91
N PRO A 94 3.62 13.38 -15.94
CA PRO A 94 4.60 14.40 -16.25
C PRO A 94 5.59 13.83 -17.25
N SER A 95 5.83 14.56 -18.34
CA SER A 95 7.01 14.26 -19.16
C SER A 95 8.23 14.41 -18.25
N PRO A 96 9.20 13.48 -18.25
CA PRO A 96 10.39 13.62 -17.42
C PRO A 96 11.05 14.95 -17.78
N ALA A 97 10.96 15.91 -16.87
CA ALA A 97 11.70 17.15 -17.01
C ALA A 97 13.20 16.78 -17.01
N ALA A 98 13.97 17.35 -17.93
CA ALA A 98 15.42 17.31 -17.84
C ALA A 98 15.82 17.74 -16.42
N THR A 99 16.54 16.87 -15.72
CA THR A 99 16.79 16.89 -14.28
C THR A 99 17.11 18.30 -13.78
N ALA A 100 16.15 18.98 -13.16
CA ALA A 100 16.42 20.20 -12.43
C ALA A 100 17.21 19.80 -11.18
N THR A 101 18.44 20.30 -11.11
CA THR A 101 19.41 20.06 -10.05
C THR A 101 18.77 20.30 -8.68
N ALA A 102 18.56 19.23 -7.90
CA ALA A 102 18.04 19.34 -6.54
C ALA A 102 18.96 20.23 -5.71
N SER A 103 18.41 21.30 -5.16
CA SER A 103 19.08 22.19 -4.21
C SER A 103 19.12 21.50 -2.85
N GLY A 104 20.07 20.58 -2.70
CA GLY A 104 20.41 19.90 -1.46
C GLY A 104 21.85 19.43 -1.54
N GLY A 105 22.80 20.26 -1.08
CA GLY A 105 24.22 19.93 -0.98
C GLY A 105 24.87 19.50 -2.31
N TYR A 106 25.12 20.45 -3.21
CA TYR A 106 25.88 20.20 -4.43
C TYR A 106 27.32 19.81 -4.07
N GLN A 107 27.67 18.52 -4.20
CA GLN A 107 29.05 18.06 -4.34
C GLN A 107 29.25 17.72 -5.83
N PRO A 108 29.60 18.71 -6.67
CA PRO A 108 29.75 18.52 -8.13
C PRO A 108 30.88 17.57 -8.53
N GLU A 109 31.68 17.11 -7.58
CA GLU A 109 32.98 16.49 -7.83
C GLU A 109 32.89 14.97 -7.98
N ASN A 110 31.73 14.36 -7.69
CA ASN A 110 31.54 12.93 -7.88
C ASN A 110 30.29 12.62 -8.73
N PRO A 111 30.41 12.60 -10.07
CA PRO A 111 29.31 12.21 -10.96
C PRO A 111 28.72 10.81 -10.67
N LYS A 112 29.45 9.94 -9.95
CA LYS A 112 28.93 8.64 -9.47
C LYS A 112 27.99 8.74 -8.27
N TYR A 113 27.88 9.90 -7.63
CA TYR A 113 26.96 10.10 -6.51
C TYR A 113 25.50 9.88 -6.94
N ASN A 114 25.15 10.33 -8.14
CA ASN A 114 23.81 10.14 -8.70
C ASN A 114 23.57 8.67 -9.12
N GLU A 115 24.61 7.95 -9.56
CA GLU A 115 24.54 6.51 -9.86
C GLU A 115 24.27 5.70 -8.59
N ASN A 116 24.93 6.06 -7.48
CA ASN A 116 24.75 5.36 -6.21
C ASN A 116 23.41 5.66 -5.52
N HIS A 117 22.60 6.60 -6.02
CA HIS A 117 21.35 7.04 -5.38
C HIS A 117 20.09 6.75 -6.20
N VAL A 118 20.20 5.90 -7.23
CA VAL A 118 19.04 5.40 -7.99
C VAL A 118 17.99 4.79 -7.07
N TYR A 119 18.40 4.12 -5.99
CA TYR A 119 17.50 3.55 -4.99
C TYR A 119 16.57 4.58 -4.31
N ALA A 120 16.97 5.86 -4.30
CA ALA A 120 16.19 6.95 -3.70
C ALA A 120 15.34 7.71 -4.73
N GLN A 121 15.35 7.31 -6.00
CA GLN A 121 14.53 7.93 -7.04
C GLN A 121 13.05 7.58 -6.85
N LEU A 122 12.21 8.58 -7.13
CA LEU A 122 10.77 8.52 -6.97
C LEU A 122 10.12 8.53 -8.35
N VAL A 123 9.02 7.80 -8.50
CA VAL A 123 8.11 7.98 -9.64
C VAL A 123 7.50 9.39 -9.55
N PRO A 124 7.52 10.20 -10.62
CA PRO A 124 6.91 11.52 -10.59
C PRO A 124 5.39 11.41 -10.46
N LEU A 125 4.80 12.25 -9.61
CA LEU A 125 3.35 12.35 -9.47
C LEU A 125 2.75 13.20 -10.59
N ASN A 126 1.63 12.75 -11.18
CA ASN A 126 0.83 13.64 -12.03
C ASN A 126 0.09 14.71 -11.20
N PRO A 127 -0.45 15.79 -11.82
CA PRO A 127 -1.10 16.87 -11.08
C PRO A 127 -2.29 16.43 -10.20
N LEU A 128 -3.09 15.45 -10.63
CA LEU A 128 -4.18 14.89 -9.82
C LEU A 128 -3.65 14.15 -8.59
N GLN A 129 -2.61 13.33 -8.77
CA GLN A 129 -1.98 12.59 -7.68
C GLN A 129 -1.31 13.51 -6.68
N GLN A 130 -0.61 14.55 -7.15
CA GLN A 130 -0.02 15.57 -6.27
C GLN A 130 -1.11 16.24 -5.42
N CYS A 131 -2.19 16.72 -6.05
CA CYS A 131 -3.30 17.34 -5.33
C CYS A 131 -3.89 16.42 -4.26
N ARG A 132 -4.19 15.16 -4.62
CA ARG A 132 -4.75 14.18 -3.69
C ARG A 132 -3.77 13.90 -2.54
N GLY A 133 -2.50 13.72 -2.87
CA GLY A 133 -1.43 13.52 -1.89
C GLY A 133 -1.35 14.67 -0.89
N ASP A 134 -1.28 15.92 -1.37
CA ASP A 134 -1.21 17.11 -0.53
C ASP A 134 -2.44 17.28 0.36
N ALA A 135 -3.64 17.00 -0.18
CA ALA A 135 -4.88 17.04 0.59
C ALA A 135 -4.88 16.00 1.71
N HIS A 136 -4.37 14.79 1.48
CA HIS A 136 -4.21 13.78 2.52
C HIS A 136 -3.12 14.13 3.53
N ALA A 137 -1.98 14.65 3.08
CA ALA A 137 -0.92 15.15 3.95
C ALA A 137 -1.46 16.22 4.90
N ALA A 138 -2.21 17.20 4.38
CA ALA A 138 -2.85 18.25 5.18
C ALA A 138 -3.83 17.67 6.22
N ARG A 139 -4.63 16.66 5.86
CA ARG A 139 -5.53 15.97 6.79
C ARG A 139 -4.77 15.30 7.93
N VAL A 140 -3.71 14.56 7.63
CA VAL A 140 -2.89 13.89 8.65
C VAL A 140 -2.21 14.91 9.56
N THR A 141 -1.60 15.95 8.98
CA THR A 141 -0.96 17.05 9.70
C THR A 141 -1.93 17.74 10.66
N ALA A 142 -3.13 18.08 10.19
CA ALA A 142 -4.13 18.76 11.02
C ALA A 142 -4.59 17.91 12.21
N GLU A 143 -4.76 16.61 12.03
CA GLU A 143 -5.20 15.70 13.10
C GLU A 143 -4.07 15.38 14.08
N ALA A 144 -2.85 15.18 13.59
CA ALA A 144 -1.67 15.00 14.43
C ALA A 144 -1.37 16.26 15.27
N ALA A 145 -1.61 17.46 14.74
CA ALA A 145 -1.40 18.70 15.48
C ALA A 145 -2.36 18.86 16.68
N LYS A 146 -3.58 18.32 16.60
CA LYS A 146 -4.57 18.36 17.70
C LYS A 146 -4.15 17.45 18.86
N GLN A 147 -3.61 16.28 18.53
CA GLN A 147 -3.17 15.29 19.51
C GLN A 147 -1.93 14.57 18.98
N PRO A 148 -0.73 15.12 19.23
CA PRO A 148 0.52 14.54 18.78
C PRO A 148 0.70 13.12 19.35
N PRO A 149 0.90 12.09 18.50
CA PRO A 149 1.19 10.75 18.98
C PRO A 149 2.52 10.73 19.76
N THR A 150 2.52 10.13 20.95
CA THR A 150 3.74 9.99 21.77
C THR A 150 4.52 8.71 21.48
N GLY A 151 4.01 7.85 20.60
CA GLY A 151 4.65 6.59 20.24
C GLY A 151 3.99 5.86 19.07
N PRO A 152 4.61 4.78 18.56
CA PRO A 152 4.17 4.09 17.35
C PRO A 152 2.72 3.58 17.40
N ASP A 153 2.27 3.04 18.54
CA ASP A 153 0.91 2.51 18.67
C ASP A 153 -0.16 3.61 18.54
N GLN A 154 0.08 4.77 19.16
CA GLN A 154 -0.83 5.92 19.04
C GLN A 154 -0.84 6.47 17.61
N ALA A 155 0.32 6.50 16.94
CA ALA A 155 0.42 6.92 15.55
C ALA A 155 -0.33 5.95 14.63
N LYS A 156 -0.16 4.63 14.83
CA LYS A 156 -0.86 3.60 14.07
C LYS A 156 -2.38 3.70 14.26
N ALA A 157 -2.83 3.93 15.49
CA ALA A 157 -4.25 4.13 15.80
C ALA A 157 -4.82 5.40 15.14
N LEU A 158 -4.07 6.51 15.19
CA LEU A 158 -4.43 7.76 14.50
C LEU A 158 -4.57 7.53 12.99
N LEU A 159 -3.54 6.98 12.34
CA LEU A 159 -3.51 6.76 10.90
C LEU A 159 -4.61 5.79 10.45
N THR A 160 -4.86 4.72 11.23
CA THR A 160 -5.95 3.77 10.96
C THR A 160 -7.30 4.47 10.98
N ARG A 161 -7.57 5.29 12.00
CA ARG A 161 -8.82 6.07 12.11
C ARG A 161 -9.01 7.04 10.95
N LEU A 162 -7.93 7.55 10.36
CA LEU A 162 -7.97 8.44 9.20
C LEU A 162 -8.12 7.72 7.86
N GLY A 163 -8.14 6.38 7.86
CA GLY A 163 -8.29 5.54 6.67
C GLY A 163 -6.98 4.99 6.11
N TYR A 164 -5.90 4.96 6.91
CA TYR A 164 -4.58 4.46 6.51
C TYR A 164 -4.12 3.27 7.35
N PRO A 165 -4.86 2.14 7.37
CA PRO A 165 -4.53 0.98 8.21
C PRO A 165 -3.18 0.33 7.83
N GLY A 166 -2.74 0.48 6.58
CA GLY A 166 -1.49 -0.07 6.06
C GLY A 166 -0.22 0.72 6.39
N ALA A 167 -0.28 1.78 7.20
CA ALA A 167 0.88 2.62 7.47
C ALA A 167 1.99 1.88 8.22
N ALA A 168 3.23 1.99 7.74
CA ALA A 168 4.42 1.63 8.50
C ALA A 168 4.75 2.77 9.47
N VAL A 169 5.07 2.44 10.71
CA VAL A 169 5.37 3.42 11.77
C VAL A 169 6.61 3.02 12.55
N GLY A 170 7.41 3.99 12.97
CA GLY A 170 8.63 3.77 13.73
C GLY A 170 8.96 4.94 14.65
N GLN A 171 9.53 4.65 15.82
CA GLN A 171 10.00 5.70 16.73
C GLN A 171 11.33 6.27 16.25
N THR A 172 11.47 7.59 16.29
CA THR A 172 12.73 8.31 16.05
C THR A 172 12.98 9.33 17.16
N ALA A 173 14.16 9.98 17.14
CA ALA A 173 14.47 11.07 18.06
C ALA A 173 13.55 12.30 17.89
N ASN A 174 12.99 12.50 16.70
CA ASN A 174 12.21 13.69 16.35
C ASN A 174 10.68 13.47 16.44
N GLY A 175 10.25 12.28 16.84
CA GLY A 175 8.85 11.87 16.87
C GLY A 175 8.62 10.51 16.21
N VAL A 176 7.37 10.22 15.85
CA VAL A 176 7.01 8.96 15.19
C VAL A 176 7.07 9.15 13.68
N GLN A 177 8.02 8.48 13.02
CA GLN A 177 8.09 8.45 11.57
C GLN A 177 7.03 7.49 11.03
N PHE A 178 6.45 7.82 9.87
CA PHE A 178 5.56 6.91 9.16
C PHE A 178 5.72 7.02 7.65
N SER A 179 5.23 5.99 6.96
CA SER A 179 5.03 5.98 5.52
C SER A 179 3.81 5.12 5.16
N VAL A 180 3.04 5.54 4.16
CA VAL A 180 1.84 4.82 3.71
C VAL A 180 1.50 5.13 2.25
N SER A 181 0.96 4.15 1.54
CA SER A 181 0.34 4.37 0.23
C SER A 181 -1.09 4.88 0.41
N VAL A 182 -1.46 5.95 -0.30
CA VAL A 182 -2.84 6.40 -0.36
C VAL A 182 -3.66 5.39 -1.17
N PRO A 183 -4.65 4.73 -0.54
CA PRO A 183 -5.41 3.66 -1.20
C PRO A 183 -6.03 4.11 -2.52
N GLY A 184 -5.88 3.28 -3.56
CA GLY A 184 -6.56 3.42 -4.84
C GLY A 184 -6.07 4.51 -5.80
N VAL A 185 -5.27 5.48 -5.35
CA VAL A 185 -4.85 6.62 -6.20
C VAL A 185 -3.34 6.76 -6.36
N GLY A 186 -2.55 6.04 -5.56
CA GLY A 186 -1.13 5.78 -5.80
C GLY A 186 -0.07 6.71 -5.20
N PRO A 187 -0.32 7.95 -4.73
CA PRO A 187 0.73 8.70 -4.04
C PRO A 187 1.04 8.07 -2.68
N CYS A 188 2.27 8.22 -2.24
CA CYS A 188 2.76 7.88 -0.92
C CYS A 188 2.71 9.11 -0.02
N LEU A 189 2.42 8.91 1.27
CA LEU A 189 2.62 9.90 2.31
C LEU A 189 3.75 9.40 3.20
N SER A 190 4.68 10.29 3.55
CA SER A 190 5.65 10.02 4.60
C SER A 190 5.93 11.26 5.41
N GLY A 191 6.47 11.07 6.61
CA GLY A 191 6.68 12.20 7.50
C GLY A 191 7.00 11.81 8.94
N THR A 192 7.02 12.83 9.80
CA THR A 192 7.18 12.69 11.24
C THR A 192 5.98 13.30 11.95
N LEU A 193 5.32 12.48 12.77
CA LEU A 193 4.25 12.89 13.67
C LEU A 193 4.88 13.30 15.00
N SER A 194 4.80 14.60 15.29
CA SER A 194 5.32 15.24 16.50
C SER A 194 4.42 16.43 16.87
N ALA A 195 4.85 17.27 17.82
CA ALA A 195 4.13 18.50 18.16
C ALA A 195 4.00 19.47 16.96
N THR A 196 4.96 19.42 16.03
CA THR A 196 4.95 20.16 14.77
C THR A 196 5.03 19.16 13.61
N PRO A 197 3.92 18.47 13.28
CA PRO A 197 3.94 17.38 12.32
C PRO A 197 4.40 17.85 10.95
N GLN A 198 5.24 17.03 10.31
CA GLN A 198 5.72 17.23 8.94
C GLN A 198 5.26 16.03 8.12
N VAL A 199 4.43 16.26 7.11
CA VAL A 199 3.91 15.22 6.24
C VAL A 199 3.97 15.70 4.80
N GLU A 200 4.52 14.86 3.92
CA GLU A 200 4.71 15.17 2.52
C GLU A 200 4.14 14.06 1.65
N ALA A 201 3.68 14.45 0.46
CA ALA A 201 3.28 13.53 -0.58
C ALA A 201 4.41 13.33 -1.59
N HIS A 202 4.61 12.10 -2.03
CA HIS A 202 5.59 11.74 -3.05
C HIS A 202 5.11 10.52 -3.85
N GLY A 203 5.73 10.23 -4.99
CA GLY A 203 5.50 8.95 -5.66
C GLY A 203 6.19 7.79 -4.94
N PRO A 204 5.91 6.54 -5.30
CA PRO A 204 6.68 5.42 -4.79
C PRO A 204 8.16 5.54 -5.21
N TYR A 205 9.05 5.11 -4.34
CA TYR A 205 10.43 4.81 -4.69
C TYR A 205 10.46 3.66 -5.71
N LEU A 206 11.34 3.78 -6.70
CA LEU A 206 11.45 2.78 -7.78
C LEU A 206 11.69 1.35 -7.25
N GLU A 207 12.43 1.24 -6.15
CA GLU A 207 12.87 -0.05 -5.57
C GLU A 207 12.08 -0.47 -4.31
N GLY A 208 11.28 0.42 -3.70
CA GLY A 208 10.81 0.24 -2.31
C GLY A 208 9.36 0.61 -2.01
N GLY A 209 8.58 1.01 -3.03
CA GLY A 209 7.22 1.48 -2.80
C GLY A 209 7.20 2.77 -1.97
N CYS A 210 6.42 2.84 -0.89
CA CYS A 210 6.33 4.07 -0.09
C CYS A 210 7.38 4.20 1.02
N GLU A 211 8.06 3.11 1.37
CA GLU A 211 9.13 3.15 2.36
C GLU A 211 10.44 3.56 1.69
N ARG A 212 11.14 4.52 2.30
CA ARG A 212 12.47 4.90 1.85
C ARG A 212 13.42 3.71 2.04
N PRO A 213 14.06 3.20 0.98
CA PRO A 213 15.00 2.10 1.12
C PRO A 213 16.17 2.47 2.05
N LYS A 214 16.58 1.52 2.91
CA LYS A 214 17.69 1.68 3.83
C LYS A 214 18.99 1.27 3.12
N GLY A 215 19.70 2.25 2.55
CA GLY A 215 21.01 2.07 1.92
C GLY A 215 20.96 1.82 0.41
N GLY A 216 22.11 2.04 -0.24
CA GLY A 216 22.41 1.70 -1.64
C GLY A 216 23.68 0.84 -1.67
N HIS A 217 23.75 -0.10 -2.61
CA HIS A 217 24.92 -0.95 -2.84
C HIS A 217 26.13 -0.16 -3.35
#